data_AF-A0A3B9CRK7-F1
#
_entry.id   AF-A0A3B9CRK7-F1
#
_cell.length_a   1.000
_cell.length_b   1.000
_cell.length_c   1.000
_cell.angle_alpha   90.00
_cell.angle_beta   90.00
_cell.angle_gamma   90.00
#
_symmetry.space_group_name_H-M   'P 1'
#
loop_
_entity.id
_entity.type
_entity.pdbx_description
1 polymer ?
#
loop_
_entity_poly.entity_id
_entity_poly.type
_entity_poly.pdbx_seq_one_letter_code
_entity_poly.pdbx_strand_id
1 'polypeptide(L)'
;QFLLKTNRRGTTHRIIIAFFLLCVSVLFITQKPVPEGTADAIKTAVANVEIGDEDSEQLARRKINRAVLSLDDRTLSPAGREIYKTLGSSTRAELAGKKADDIEDSLKNAAESAQIKKLAGIYTISFLSVMALFGLGNVLLKVKRAGLPRPAKAKWISVIIAISAVLCGLIGNAMIDSRYVWTFFQYFIPSMLVVGIMLGRITLLKATLSGVRTLTASVVGPLTSLTKWVREQIDKINAQQIVFFTRGDNIANLNNALLYVRQNEHTNRLKIVLITNHEIKVPEKLSEELDLLDRAYPEIDVEFVTLEGNFSPELIQKLSEEWNIPKNLMFIGSPGGRLPYDLAELGGVRLII
;
A
#
# COMPACT_ATOMS: atom_id res chain seq x y z
N GLN A 1 3.79 9.02 20.02
CA GLN A 1 3.06 9.37 21.26
C GLN A 1 2.71 10.86 21.28
N PHE A 2 1.85 11.33 20.38
CA PHE A 2 1.54 12.77 20.29
C PHE A 2 0.52 13.24 21.35
N LEU A 3 -0.48 12.40 21.66
CA LEU A 3 -1.53 12.68 22.65
C LEU A 3 -1.07 12.54 24.10
N LEU A 4 -0.06 11.69 24.35
CA LEU A 4 0.51 11.45 25.69
C LEU A 4 1.58 12.48 26.09
N LYS A 5 1.82 13.51 25.27
CA LYS A 5 2.78 14.56 25.59
C LYS A 5 2.29 15.37 26.79
N THR A 6 3.03 15.29 27.90
CA THR A 6 2.72 16.00 29.15
C THR A 6 3.23 17.45 29.11
N ASN A 7 2.56 18.34 29.84
CA ASN A 7 3.08 19.69 30.13
C ASN A 7 4.08 19.64 31.31
N ARG A 8 4.75 20.76 31.62
CA ARG A 8 5.59 20.98 32.82
C ARG A 8 4.92 20.59 34.14
N ARG A 9 3.58 20.54 34.21
CA ARG A 9 2.80 20.10 35.38
C ARG A 9 2.42 18.60 35.37
N GLY A 10 2.96 17.80 34.46
CA GLY A 10 2.66 16.37 34.35
C GLY A 10 1.31 16.02 33.73
N THR A 11 0.51 17.00 33.31
CA THR A 11 -0.84 16.76 32.78
C THR A 11 -0.85 16.54 31.26
N THR A 12 -1.64 15.57 30.81
CA THR A 12 -1.93 15.29 29.39
C THR A 12 -3.08 16.19 28.88
N HIS A 13 -2.89 17.51 28.99
CA HIS A 13 -3.86 18.55 28.60
C HIS A 13 -4.48 18.36 27.21
N ARG A 14 -3.75 17.78 26.25
CA ARG A 14 -4.25 17.49 24.89
C ARG A 14 -5.42 16.51 24.89
N ILE A 15 -5.40 15.51 25.78
CA ILE A 15 -6.51 14.55 25.94
C ILE A 15 -7.75 15.29 26.48
N ILE A 16 -7.54 16.16 27.48
CA ILE A 16 -8.62 16.94 28.10
C ILE A 16 -9.26 17.89 27.07
N ILE A 17 -8.46 18.62 26.30
CA ILE A 17 -8.95 19.54 25.26
C ILE A 17 -9.69 18.77 24.16
N ALA A 18 -9.14 17.65 23.70
CA ALA A 18 -9.80 16.82 22.69
C ALA A 18 -11.15 16.28 23.19
N PHE A 19 -11.21 15.84 24.45
CA PHE A 19 -12.44 15.38 25.07
C PHE A 19 -13.46 16.52 25.22
N PHE A 20 -13.02 17.71 25.65
CA PHE A 20 -13.88 18.88 25.75
C PHE A 20 -14.47 19.29 24.39
N LEU A 21 -13.64 19.38 23.35
CA LEU A 21 -14.11 19.69 21.99
C LEU A 21 -15.08 18.64 21.47
N LEU A 22 -14.85 17.37 21.79
CA LEU A 22 -15.78 16.28 21.45
C LEU A 22 -17.11 16.41 22.21
N CYS A 23 -17.09 16.75 23.50
CA CYS A 23 -18.32 16.98 24.26
C CYS A 23 -19.11 18.18 23.71
N VAL A 24 -18.43 19.28 23.37
CA VAL A 24 -19.06 20.47 22.78
C VAL A 24 -19.61 20.16 21.39
N SER A 25 -18.90 19.41 20.56
CA SER A 25 -19.38 19.06 19.21
C SER A 25 -20.64 18.20 19.26
N VAL A 26 -20.75 17.29 20.23
CA VAL A 26 -21.96 16.49 20.44
C VAL A 26 -23.17 17.40 20.72
N LEU A 27 -23.02 18.45 21.53
CA LEU A 27 -24.12 19.38 21.86
C LEU A 27 -24.67 20.05 20.59
N PHE A 28 -23.79 20.56 19.73
CA PHE A 28 -24.18 21.15 18.44
C PHE A 28 -24.79 20.13 17.46
N ILE A 29 -24.30 18.89 17.45
CA ILE A 29 -24.80 17.84 16.56
C ILE A 29 -26.17 17.30 17.02
N THR A 30 -26.45 17.29 18.32
CA THR A 30 -27.68 16.70 18.88
C THR A 30 -28.90 17.61 18.85
N GLN A 31 -28.74 18.92 18.64
CA GLN A 31 -29.88 19.82 18.42
C GLN A 31 -30.48 19.53 17.05
N LYS A 32 -31.60 18.80 17.01
CA LYS A 32 -32.40 18.67 15.78
C LYS A 32 -33.35 19.87 15.71
N PRO A 33 -33.14 20.83 14.81
CA PRO A 33 -34.08 21.92 14.64
C PRO A 33 -35.44 21.36 14.18
N VAL A 34 -36.52 21.93 14.71
CA VAL A 34 -37.86 21.70 14.16
C VAL A 34 -37.86 22.26 12.74
N PRO A 35 -38.30 21.51 11.71
CA PRO A 35 -38.34 22.03 10.36
C PRO A 35 -39.18 23.31 10.29
N GLU A 36 -38.69 24.31 9.56
CA GLU A 36 -39.38 25.60 9.41
C GLU A 36 -40.82 25.41 8.89
N GLY A 37 -41.75 26.22 9.38
CA GLY A 37 -43.18 26.15 9.04
C GLY A 37 -43.95 24.99 9.68
N THR A 38 -43.31 24.07 10.40
CA THR A 38 -44.01 22.96 11.09
C THR A 38 -45.02 23.47 12.12
N ALA A 39 -44.63 24.47 12.93
CA ALA A 39 -45.51 25.03 13.95
C ALA A 39 -46.71 25.77 13.34
N ASP A 40 -46.49 26.52 12.26
CA ASP A 40 -47.55 27.25 11.54
C ASP A 40 -48.53 26.31 10.84
N ALA A 41 -48.04 25.23 10.24
CA ALA A 41 -48.88 24.20 9.63
C ALA A 41 -49.77 23.52 10.67
N ILE A 42 -49.21 23.17 11.84
CA ILE A 42 -49.96 22.57 12.94
C ILE A 42 -50.99 23.56 13.50
N LYS A 43 -50.60 24.82 13.74
CA LYS A 43 -51.50 25.87 14.20
C LYS A 43 -52.70 26.03 13.26
N THR A 44 -52.44 26.11 11.96
CA THR A 44 -53.48 26.27 10.93
C THR A 44 -54.42 25.06 10.89
N ALA A 45 -53.88 23.84 10.98
CA ALA A 45 -54.69 22.63 11.01
C ALA A 45 -55.57 22.53 12.27
N VAL A 46 -55.02 22.92 13.42
CA VAL A 46 -55.73 22.84 14.71
C VAL A 46 -56.75 23.97 14.87
N ALA A 47 -56.53 25.14 14.28
CA ALA A 47 -57.50 26.25 14.31
C ALA A 47 -58.85 25.90 13.68
N ASN A 48 -58.86 24.97 12.73
CA ASN A 48 -60.08 24.49 12.06
C ASN A 48 -60.79 23.35 12.81
N VAL A 49 -60.30 22.97 14.00
CA VAL A 49 -60.87 21.88 14.80
C VAL A 49 -61.80 22.45 15.85
N GLU A 50 -63.10 22.17 15.72
CA GLU A 50 -64.09 22.49 16.75
C GLU A 50 -63.97 21.52 17.94
N ILE A 51 -63.54 22.06 19.09
CA ILE A 51 -63.46 21.37 20.37
C ILE A 51 -64.57 21.95 21.25
N GLY A 52 -65.54 21.11 21.62
CA GLY A 52 -66.61 21.52 22.54
C GLY A 52 -66.12 21.56 23.98
N ASP A 53 -66.71 22.41 24.81
CA ASP A 53 -66.32 22.55 26.23
C ASP A 53 -66.51 21.25 27.05
N GLU A 54 -67.37 20.34 26.60
CA GLU A 54 -67.58 19.01 27.22
C GLU A 54 -66.70 17.90 26.59
N ASP A 55 -65.89 18.20 25.57
CA ASP A 55 -65.06 17.21 24.92
C ASP A 55 -63.98 16.70 25.89
N SER A 56 -64.01 15.40 26.18
CA SER A 56 -62.91 14.76 26.92
C SER A 56 -61.55 14.98 26.23
N GLU A 57 -60.46 15.03 27.01
CA GLU A 57 -59.08 15.19 26.50
C GLU A 57 -58.75 14.18 25.38
N GLN A 58 -59.26 12.95 25.49
CA GLN A 58 -59.07 11.92 24.48
C GLN A 58 -59.76 12.25 23.15
N LEU A 59 -60.95 12.85 23.19
CA LEU A 59 -61.73 13.24 22.01
C LEU A 59 -61.08 14.45 21.32
N ALA A 60 -60.70 15.47 22.09
CA ALA A 60 -59.95 16.62 21.60
C ALA A 60 -58.65 16.18 20.89
N ARG A 61 -57.84 15.33 21.54
CA ARG A 61 -56.62 14.76 20.96
C ARG A 61 -56.88 13.99 19.66
N ARG A 62 -57.96 13.21 19.57
CA ARG A 62 -58.31 12.45 18.36
C ARG A 62 -58.66 13.38 17.20
N LYS A 63 -59.48 14.41 17.44
CA LYS A 63 -59.84 15.42 16.43
C LYS A 63 -58.59 16.16 15.93
N ILE A 64 -57.74 16.62 16.86
CA ILE A 64 -56.47 17.30 16.55
C ILE A 64 -55.51 16.39 15.76
N ASN A 65 -55.29 15.15 16.21
CA ASN A 65 -54.43 14.20 15.50
C ASN A 65 -54.93 13.95 14.07
N ARG A 66 -56.25 13.85 13.88
CA ARG A 66 -56.84 13.64 12.56
C ARG A 66 -56.56 14.83 11.65
N ALA A 67 -56.75 16.06 12.13
CA ALA A 67 -56.47 17.27 11.36
C ALA A 67 -54.98 17.36 10.98
N VAL A 68 -54.08 17.26 11.95
CA VAL A 68 -52.63 17.43 11.74
C VAL A 68 -52.04 16.31 10.88
N LEU A 69 -52.42 15.05 11.12
CA LEU A 69 -51.86 13.92 10.37
C LEU A 69 -52.47 13.74 8.98
N SER A 70 -53.56 14.45 8.67
CA SER A 70 -54.17 14.47 7.33
C SER A 70 -53.53 15.49 6.37
N LEU A 71 -52.70 16.40 6.89
CA LEU A 71 -51.93 17.35 6.09
C LEU A 71 -51.03 16.63 5.09
N ASP A 72 -50.88 17.21 3.90
CA ASP A 72 -49.98 16.68 2.88
C ASP A 72 -48.50 16.91 3.23
N ASP A 73 -47.61 16.14 2.59
CA ASP A 73 -46.17 16.20 2.90
C ASP A 73 -45.51 17.55 2.51
N ARG A 74 -46.19 18.37 1.71
CA ARG A 74 -45.74 19.73 1.36
C ARG A 74 -46.03 20.74 2.47
N THR A 75 -47.15 20.61 3.18
CA THR A 75 -47.50 21.49 4.31
C THR A 75 -46.88 21.00 5.61
N LEU A 76 -46.86 19.68 5.86
CA LEU A 76 -46.22 19.08 7.02
C LEU A 76 -45.16 18.07 6.59
N SER A 77 -43.90 18.48 6.66
CA SER A 77 -42.77 17.62 6.30
C SER A 77 -42.80 16.28 7.08
N PRO A 78 -42.28 15.18 6.51
CA PRO A 78 -42.21 13.90 7.21
C PRO A 78 -41.48 13.99 8.56
N ALA A 79 -40.44 14.82 8.64
CA ALA A 79 -39.70 15.10 9.87
C ALA A 79 -40.55 15.85 10.90
N GLY A 80 -41.29 16.88 10.49
CA GLY A 80 -42.23 17.60 11.35
C GLY A 80 -43.35 16.69 11.86
N ARG A 81 -43.86 15.80 11.01
CA ARG A 81 -44.87 14.81 11.39
C ARG A 81 -44.35 13.81 12.43
N GLU A 82 -43.11 13.34 12.29
CA GLU A 82 -42.48 12.48 13.30
C GLU A 82 -42.28 13.23 14.63
N ILE A 83 -41.82 14.49 14.62
CA ILE A 83 -41.69 15.29 15.85
C ILE A 83 -43.05 15.48 16.52
N TYR A 84 -44.10 15.80 15.75
CA TYR A 84 -45.46 15.88 16.28
C TYR A 84 -45.91 14.59 16.97
N LYS A 85 -45.58 13.42 16.39
CA LYS A 85 -45.87 12.12 17.01
C LYS A 85 -45.07 11.84 18.29
N THR A 86 -44.06 12.65 18.62
CA THR A 86 -43.35 12.54 19.92
C THR A 86 -43.99 13.35 21.05
N LEU A 87 -44.89 14.30 20.73
CA LEU A 87 -45.62 15.08 21.74
C LEU A 87 -46.42 14.19 22.69
N GLY A 88 -46.51 14.58 23.96
CA GLY A 88 -47.35 13.91 24.96
C GLY A 88 -48.84 13.93 24.58
N SER A 89 -49.60 12.98 25.11
CA SER A 89 -51.04 12.89 24.84
C SER A 89 -51.81 14.15 25.24
N SER A 90 -51.52 14.68 26.42
CA SER A 90 -52.11 15.92 26.95
C SER A 90 -51.66 17.14 26.16
N THR A 91 -50.36 17.25 25.89
CA THR A 91 -49.80 18.36 25.10
C THR A 91 -50.47 18.45 23.73
N ARG A 92 -50.80 17.32 23.08
CA ARG A 92 -51.53 17.32 21.80
C ARG A 92 -52.99 17.72 21.92
N ALA A 93 -53.65 17.41 23.04
CA ALA A 93 -55.04 17.83 23.28
C ALA A 93 -55.15 19.35 23.47
N GLU A 94 -54.13 19.96 24.06
CA GLU A 94 -54.06 21.40 24.39
C GLU A 94 -53.42 22.26 23.28
N LEU A 95 -53.22 21.73 22.07
CA LEU A 95 -52.64 22.53 20.97
C LEU A 95 -53.60 23.60 20.45
N ALA A 96 -54.91 23.41 20.64
CA ALA A 96 -55.91 24.37 20.20
C ALA A 96 -55.82 25.65 21.01
N GLY A 97 -55.80 26.79 20.33
CA GLY A 97 -55.69 28.12 20.94
C GLY A 97 -54.27 28.56 21.29
N LYS A 98 -53.24 27.71 21.15
CA LYS A 98 -51.84 28.11 21.36
C LYS A 98 -51.28 28.94 20.19
N LYS A 99 -50.35 29.86 20.50
CA LYS A 99 -49.62 30.61 19.47
C LYS A 99 -48.63 29.70 18.75
N ALA A 100 -48.18 30.13 17.57
CA ALA A 100 -47.21 29.37 16.78
C ALA A 100 -45.91 29.13 17.58
N ASP A 101 -45.42 30.17 18.26
CA ASP A 101 -44.21 30.10 19.10
C ASP A 101 -44.35 29.06 20.23
N ASP A 102 -45.50 29.03 20.93
CA ASP A 102 -45.75 28.05 22.01
C ASP A 102 -45.81 26.60 21.48
N ILE A 103 -46.34 26.41 20.26
CA ILE A 103 -46.38 25.11 19.58
C ILE A 103 -44.95 24.72 19.19
N GLU A 104 -44.15 25.65 18.67
CA GLU A 104 -42.76 25.40 18.31
C GLU A 104 -41.93 24.97 19.52
N ASP A 105 -42.05 25.66 20.65
CA ASP A 105 -41.36 25.30 21.89
C ASP A 105 -41.81 23.93 22.42
N SER A 106 -43.10 23.61 22.31
CA SER A 106 -43.62 22.28 22.66
C SER A 106 -43.02 21.18 21.78
N LEU A 107 -42.86 21.43 20.47
CA LEU A 107 -42.23 20.52 19.52
C LEU A 107 -40.73 20.34 19.81
N LYS A 108 -40.01 21.42 20.10
CA LYS A 108 -38.58 21.39 20.50
C LYS A 108 -38.38 20.52 21.74
N ASN A 109 -39.14 20.79 22.80
CA ASN A 109 -39.06 20.04 24.06
C ASN A 109 -39.38 18.54 23.89
N ALA A 110 -40.36 18.22 23.05
CA ALA A 110 -40.71 16.83 22.74
C ALA A 110 -39.61 16.13 21.93
N ALA A 111 -39.05 16.80 20.93
CA ALA A 111 -37.95 16.29 20.13
C ALA A 111 -36.70 16.01 20.99
N GLU A 112 -36.32 16.96 21.85
CA GLU A 112 -35.21 16.81 22.80
C GLU A 112 -35.43 15.63 23.75
N SER A 113 -36.62 15.54 24.35
CA SER A 113 -36.99 14.44 25.25
C SER A 113 -36.90 13.08 24.56
N ALA A 114 -37.33 12.99 23.30
CA ALA A 114 -37.22 11.77 22.51
C ALA A 114 -35.76 11.40 22.19
N GLN A 115 -34.90 12.38 21.88
CA GLN A 115 -33.47 12.14 21.71
C GLN A 115 -32.81 11.66 22.99
N ILE A 116 -33.12 12.28 24.14
CA ILE A 116 -32.58 11.90 25.45
C ILE A 116 -32.96 10.45 25.78
N LYS A 117 -34.22 10.06 25.57
CA LYS A 117 -34.66 8.66 25.76
C LYS A 117 -33.91 7.69 24.86
N LYS A 118 -33.74 8.03 23.58
CA LYS A 118 -32.96 7.21 22.64
C LYS A 118 -31.51 7.06 23.10
N LEU A 119 -30.86 8.14 23.52
CA LEU A 119 -29.48 8.14 23.98
C LEU A 119 -29.32 7.34 25.28
N ALA A 120 -30.26 7.49 26.22
CA ALA A 120 -30.29 6.73 27.46
C ALA A 120 -30.42 5.21 27.21
N GLY A 121 -31.23 4.81 26.24
CA GLY A 121 -31.33 3.41 25.79
C GLY A 121 -30.01 2.86 25.25
N ILE A 122 -29.35 3.61 24.37
CA ILE A 122 -28.03 3.23 23.81
C ILE A 122 -26.97 3.16 24.92
N TYR A 123 -26.96 4.12 25.85
CA TYR A 123 -26.06 4.12 27.01
C TYR A 123 -26.26 2.87 27.87
N THR A 124 -27.51 2.51 28.15
CA THR A 124 -27.86 1.35 28.97
C THR A 124 -27.37 0.04 28.34
N ILE A 125 -27.60 -0.14 27.04
CA ILE A 125 -27.11 -1.30 26.28
C ILE A 125 -25.58 -1.35 26.30
N SER A 126 -24.92 -0.21 26.08
CA SER A 126 -23.46 -0.12 26.08
C SER A 126 -22.87 -0.50 27.44
N PHE A 127 -23.44 0.05 28.51
CA PHE A 127 -23.00 -0.21 29.89
C PHE A 127 -23.20 -1.68 30.26
N LEU A 128 -24.38 -2.24 30.04
CA LEU A 128 -24.68 -3.65 30.32
C LEU A 128 -23.79 -4.60 29.50
N SER A 129 -23.51 -4.29 28.24
CA SER A 129 -22.61 -5.10 27.41
C SER A 129 -21.19 -5.13 27.97
N VAL A 130 -20.65 -3.98 28.41
CA VAL A 130 -19.33 -3.92 29.05
C VAL A 130 -19.35 -4.67 30.39
N MET A 131 -20.40 -4.52 31.21
CA MET A 131 -20.53 -5.28 32.46
C MET A 131 -20.58 -6.80 32.22
N ALA A 132 -21.27 -7.26 31.18
CA ALA A 132 -21.31 -8.67 30.81
C ALA A 132 -19.91 -9.18 30.40
N LEU A 133 -19.16 -8.40 29.60
CA LEU A 133 -17.78 -8.71 29.24
C LEU A 133 -16.84 -8.75 30.46
N PHE A 134 -17.03 -7.85 31.44
CA PHE A 134 -16.30 -7.89 32.71
C PHE A 134 -16.62 -9.15 33.51
N GLY A 135 -17.90 -9.54 33.57
CA GLY A 135 -18.33 -10.80 34.18
C GLY A 135 -17.65 -12.00 33.54
N LEU A 136 -17.66 -12.06 32.20
CA LEU A 136 -16.97 -13.10 31.43
C LEU A 136 -15.45 -13.07 31.65
N GLY A 137 -14.84 -11.89 31.70
CA GLY A 137 -13.42 -11.70 32.01
C GLY A 137 -13.04 -12.24 33.39
N ASN A 138 -13.89 -12.02 34.39
CA ASN A 138 -13.70 -12.58 35.73
C ASN A 138 -13.77 -14.11 35.74
N VAL A 139 -14.68 -14.70 34.96
CA VAL A 139 -14.75 -16.15 34.75
C VAL A 139 -13.46 -16.65 34.10
N LEU A 140 -13.01 -16.02 33.02
CA LEU A 140 -11.77 -16.38 32.31
C LEU A 140 -10.54 -16.31 33.22
N LEU A 141 -10.42 -15.27 34.06
CA LEU A 141 -9.35 -15.14 35.05
C LEU A 141 -9.42 -16.22 36.13
N LYS A 142 -10.62 -16.64 36.52
CA LYS A 142 -10.81 -17.71 37.51
C LYS A 142 -10.44 -19.07 36.95
N VAL A 143 -10.68 -19.33 35.66
CA VAL A 143 -10.29 -20.58 34.99
C VAL A 143 -8.79 -20.59 34.65
N LYS A 144 -8.28 -19.55 33.97
CA LYS A 144 -6.89 -19.55 33.46
C LYS A 144 -5.84 -19.12 34.49
N ARG A 145 -6.21 -18.36 35.54
CA ARG A 145 -5.28 -17.78 36.52
C ARG A 145 -5.83 -17.85 37.95
N ALA A 146 -6.17 -19.05 38.40
CA ALA A 146 -6.74 -19.29 39.74
C ALA A 146 -5.79 -18.91 40.89
N GLY A 147 -4.47 -19.00 40.69
CA GLY A 147 -3.45 -18.79 41.72
C GLY A 147 -3.07 -17.33 42.03
N LEU A 148 -3.63 -16.34 41.32
CA LEU A 148 -3.35 -14.93 41.62
C LEU A 148 -3.91 -14.55 43.01
N PRO A 149 -3.15 -13.84 43.86
CA PRO A 149 -3.64 -13.38 45.16
C PRO A 149 -4.79 -12.39 44.98
N ARG A 150 -5.90 -12.61 45.69
CA ARG A 150 -7.11 -11.77 45.61
C ARG A 150 -7.52 -11.35 47.02
N PRO A 151 -7.69 -10.04 47.28
CA PRO A 151 -8.16 -9.56 48.60
C PRO A 151 -9.61 -9.98 48.88
N ALA A 152 -10.42 -10.19 47.83
CA ALA A 152 -11.78 -10.70 47.92
C ALA A 152 -12.02 -11.82 46.91
N LYS A 153 -12.73 -12.88 47.32
CA LYS A 153 -13.07 -14.03 46.47
C LYS A 153 -14.59 -14.15 46.34
N ALA A 154 -15.12 -14.04 45.12
CA ALA A 154 -16.53 -14.31 44.84
C ALA A 154 -16.77 -15.81 44.59
N LYS A 155 -17.87 -16.35 45.14
CA LYS A 155 -18.35 -17.72 44.86
C LYS A 155 -18.77 -17.84 43.38
N TRP A 156 -18.59 -19.01 42.76
CA TRP A 156 -18.96 -19.24 41.36
C TRP A 156 -20.45 -18.94 41.09
N ILE A 157 -21.32 -19.35 42.01
CA ILE A 157 -22.77 -19.12 41.92
C ILE A 157 -23.08 -17.62 41.84
N SER A 158 -22.42 -16.79 42.67
CA SER A 158 -22.62 -15.34 42.65
C SER A 158 -22.25 -14.72 41.30
N VAL A 159 -21.16 -15.19 40.69
CA VAL A 159 -20.72 -14.71 39.36
C VAL A 159 -21.72 -15.12 38.28
N ILE A 160 -22.21 -16.36 38.31
CA ILE A 160 -23.20 -16.85 37.33
C ILE A 160 -24.50 -16.08 37.46
N ILE A 161 -25.03 -15.91 38.67
CA ILE A 161 -26.26 -15.14 38.92
C ILE A 161 -26.09 -13.69 38.43
N ALA A 162 -24.96 -13.06 38.72
CA ALA A 162 -24.70 -11.69 38.27
C ALA A 162 -24.65 -11.58 36.74
N ILE A 163 -23.96 -12.50 36.05
CA ILE A 163 -23.91 -12.53 34.58
C ILE A 163 -25.31 -12.75 34.01
N SER A 164 -26.08 -13.71 34.55
CA SER A 164 -27.46 -13.97 34.12
C SER A 164 -28.37 -12.76 34.31
N ALA A 165 -28.26 -12.05 35.44
CA ALA A 165 -29.02 -10.83 35.69
C ALA A 165 -28.68 -9.71 34.69
N VAL A 166 -27.39 -9.51 34.39
CA VAL A 166 -26.94 -8.53 33.39
C VAL A 166 -27.42 -8.91 31.99
N LEU A 167 -27.32 -10.18 31.60
CA LEU A 167 -27.81 -10.67 30.31
C LEU A 167 -29.34 -10.50 30.19
N CYS A 168 -30.09 -10.81 31.25
CA CYS A 168 -31.53 -10.57 31.28
C CYS A 168 -31.86 -9.08 31.09
N GLY A 169 -31.14 -8.18 31.79
CA GLY A 169 -31.29 -6.74 31.61
C GLY A 169 -30.94 -6.27 30.19
N LEU A 170 -29.90 -6.84 29.58
CA LEU A 170 -29.48 -6.53 28.22
C LEU A 170 -30.54 -6.97 27.19
N ILE A 171 -31.05 -8.21 27.32
CA ILE A 171 -32.11 -8.75 26.47
C ILE A 171 -33.39 -7.94 26.64
N GLY A 172 -33.78 -7.61 27.88
CA GLY A 172 -34.95 -6.78 28.16
C GLY A 172 -34.86 -5.41 27.47
N ASN A 173 -33.71 -4.73 27.55
CA ASN A 173 -33.50 -3.47 26.84
C ASN A 173 -33.50 -3.64 25.31
N ALA A 174 -32.94 -4.73 24.80
CA ALA A 174 -32.95 -5.04 23.37
C ALA A 174 -34.35 -5.32 22.83
N MET A 175 -35.25 -5.87 23.66
CA MET A 175 -36.65 -6.12 23.31
C MET A 175 -37.51 -4.85 23.34
N ILE A 176 -37.19 -3.85 24.17
CA ILE A 176 -37.95 -2.58 24.26
C ILE A 176 -37.92 -1.81 22.93
N ASP A 177 -36.73 -1.62 22.34
CA ASP A 177 -36.61 -1.05 21.00
C ASP A 177 -35.35 -1.59 20.31
N SER A 178 -35.57 -2.42 19.28
CA SER A 178 -34.49 -3.01 18.48
C SER A 178 -33.62 -1.95 17.78
N ARG A 179 -34.15 -0.75 17.55
CA ARG A 179 -33.39 0.36 16.93
C ARG A 179 -32.22 0.82 17.81
N TYR A 180 -32.31 0.67 19.12
CA TYR A 180 -31.19 1.01 20.03
C TYR A 180 -30.02 0.05 19.84
N VAL A 181 -30.31 -1.25 19.67
CA VAL A 181 -29.30 -2.29 19.44
C VAL A 181 -28.58 -2.06 18.11
N TRP A 182 -29.33 -1.78 17.04
CA TRP A 182 -28.74 -1.46 15.74
C TRP A 182 -27.84 -0.23 15.81
N THR A 183 -28.31 0.84 16.46
CA THR A 183 -27.52 2.05 16.67
C THR A 183 -26.25 1.74 17.48
N PHE A 184 -26.35 0.92 18.52
CA PHE A 184 -25.18 0.48 19.30
C PHE A 184 -24.13 -0.20 18.42
N PHE A 185 -24.51 -1.19 17.59
CA PHE A 185 -23.55 -1.87 16.71
C PHE A 185 -22.91 -0.93 15.69
N GLN A 186 -23.66 0.03 15.17
CA GLN A 186 -23.14 1.03 14.22
C GLN A 186 -22.00 1.88 14.79
N TYR A 187 -22.04 2.21 16.09
CA TYR A 187 -20.93 2.91 16.77
C TYR A 187 -19.87 1.95 17.31
N PHE A 188 -20.28 0.78 17.80
CA PHE A 188 -19.39 -0.20 18.43
C PHE A 188 -18.41 -0.83 17.44
N ILE A 189 -18.87 -1.28 16.26
CA ILE A 189 -18.02 -1.98 15.29
C ILE A 189 -16.87 -1.09 14.78
N PRO A 190 -17.10 0.15 14.30
CA PRO A 190 -16.02 1.03 13.88
C PRO A 190 -15.05 1.37 15.02
N SER A 191 -15.58 1.63 16.22
CA SER A 191 -14.76 1.91 17.41
C SER A 191 -13.87 0.72 17.79
N MET A 192 -14.45 -0.49 17.79
CA MET A 192 -13.72 -1.74 18.07
C MET A 192 -12.68 -2.05 17.00
N LEU A 193 -12.96 -1.72 15.74
CA LEU A 193 -11.99 -1.85 14.64
C LEU A 193 -10.79 -0.91 14.86
N VAL A 194 -11.04 0.35 15.21
CA VAL A 194 -9.97 1.31 15.53
C VAL A 194 -9.12 0.82 16.71
N VAL A 195 -9.76 0.36 17.79
CA VAL A 195 -9.06 -0.22 18.95
C VAL A 195 -8.30 -1.49 18.56
N GLY A 196 -8.88 -2.35 17.73
CA GLY A 196 -8.27 -3.56 17.22
C GLY A 196 -7.00 -3.28 16.41
N ILE A 197 -7.05 -2.29 15.50
CA ILE A 197 -5.88 -1.82 14.76
C ILE A 197 -4.83 -1.26 15.72
N MET A 198 -5.23 -0.48 16.72
CA MET A 198 -4.30 0.09 17.70
C MET A 198 -3.58 -1.00 18.51
N LEU A 199 -4.32 -2.00 19.00
CA LEU A 199 -3.77 -3.13 19.77
C LEU A 199 -2.90 -4.04 18.89
N GLY A 200 -3.33 -4.32 17.66
CA GLY A 200 -2.63 -5.15 16.69
C GLY A 200 -1.56 -4.43 15.87
N ARG A 201 -1.27 -3.16 16.15
CA ARG A 201 -0.44 -2.29 15.27
C ARG A 201 0.93 -2.88 14.92
N ILE A 202 1.58 -3.56 15.85
CA ILE A 202 2.91 -4.15 15.62
C ILE A 202 2.80 -5.36 14.70
N THR A 203 1.81 -6.21 14.91
CA THR A 203 1.53 -7.36 14.03
C THR A 203 1.18 -6.89 12.62
N LEU A 204 0.36 -5.83 12.51
CA LEU A 204 0.00 -5.23 11.23
C LEU A 204 1.24 -4.69 10.50
N LEU A 205 2.10 -3.92 11.19
CA LEU A 205 3.34 -3.41 10.63
C LEU A 205 4.31 -4.52 10.21
N LYS A 206 4.41 -5.61 10.99
CA LYS A 206 5.20 -6.79 10.62
C LYS A 206 4.64 -7.47 9.37
N ALA A 207 3.31 -7.59 9.26
CA ALA A 207 2.67 -8.12 8.06
C ALA A 207 2.95 -7.25 6.84
N THR A 208 2.86 -5.92 6.99
CA THR A 208 3.24 -4.96 5.93
C THR A 208 4.71 -5.13 5.53
N LEU A 209 5.63 -5.23 6.50
CA LEU A 209 7.06 -5.42 6.23
C LEU A 209 7.32 -6.76 5.51
N SER A 210 6.63 -7.83 5.92
CA SER A 210 6.72 -9.12 5.24
C SER A 210 6.21 -9.04 3.80
N GLY A 211 5.09 -8.34 3.58
CA GLY A 211 4.55 -8.11 2.24
C GLY A 211 5.55 -7.36 1.34
N VAL A 212 6.17 -6.30 1.87
CA VAL A 212 7.22 -5.56 1.14
C VAL A 212 8.39 -6.46 0.79
N ARG A 213 8.90 -7.27 1.75
CA ARG A 213 10.02 -8.19 1.48
C ARG A 213 9.68 -9.22 0.42
N THR A 214 8.47 -9.79 0.45
CA THR A 214 8.02 -10.75 -0.56
C THR A 214 7.98 -10.10 -1.94
N LEU A 215 7.41 -8.89 -2.04
CA LEU A 215 7.38 -8.12 -3.29
C LEU A 215 8.79 -7.81 -3.80
N THR A 216 9.70 -7.39 -2.92
CA THR A 216 11.10 -7.14 -3.29
C THR A 216 11.78 -8.40 -3.80
N ALA A 217 11.62 -9.54 -3.11
CA ALA A 217 12.23 -10.81 -3.53
C ALA A 217 11.74 -11.26 -4.92
N SER A 218 10.45 -11.06 -5.22
CA SER A 218 9.88 -11.38 -6.53
C SER A 218 10.45 -10.54 -7.66
N VAL A 219 10.93 -9.32 -7.39
CA VAL A 219 11.49 -8.40 -8.39
C VAL A 219 13.01 -8.56 -8.52
N VAL A 220 13.73 -8.75 -7.42
CA VAL A 220 15.20 -8.80 -7.41
C VAL A 220 15.75 -10.03 -8.16
N GLY A 221 15.08 -11.19 -8.09
CA GLY A 221 15.52 -12.41 -8.77
C GLY A 221 15.73 -12.22 -10.29
N PRO A 222 14.68 -11.82 -11.04
CA PRO A 222 14.77 -11.55 -12.47
C PRO A 222 15.85 -10.51 -12.86
N LEU A 223 16.00 -9.45 -12.06
CA LEU A 223 17.01 -8.41 -12.26
C LEU A 223 18.45 -8.96 -12.19
N THR A 224 18.71 -9.85 -11.24
CA THR A 224 20.05 -10.47 -11.12
C THR A 224 20.36 -11.40 -12.29
N SER A 225 19.36 -12.15 -12.78
CA SER A 225 19.52 -13.01 -13.97
C SER A 225 19.79 -12.21 -15.25
N LEU A 226 19.09 -11.09 -15.44
CA LEU A 226 19.34 -10.18 -16.56
C LEU A 226 20.77 -9.63 -16.52
N THR A 227 21.21 -9.20 -15.34
CA THR A 227 22.57 -8.67 -15.13
C THR A 227 23.63 -9.71 -15.51
N LYS A 228 23.43 -10.98 -15.12
CA LYS A 228 24.35 -12.08 -15.47
C LYS A 228 24.37 -12.33 -16.99
N TRP A 229 23.20 -12.37 -17.62
CA TRP A 229 23.09 -12.56 -19.07
C TRP A 229 23.82 -11.45 -19.85
N VAL A 230 23.63 -10.19 -19.47
CA VAL A 230 24.33 -9.05 -20.10
C VAL A 230 25.85 -9.22 -20.01
N ARG A 231 26.36 -9.60 -18.83
CA ARG A 231 27.79 -9.84 -18.64
C ARG A 231 28.32 -10.97 -19.51
N GLU A 232 27.61 -12.09 -19.57
CA GLU A 232 27.99 -13.22 -20.44
C GLU A 232 28.01 -12.83 -21.92
N GLN A 233 27.11 -11.94 -22.37
CA GLN A 233 27.14 -11.43 -23.75
C GLN A 233 28.37 -10.55 -24.00
N ILE A 234 28.72 -9.68 -23.05
CA ILE A 234 29.93 -8.85 -23.14
C ILE A 234 31.18 -9.74 -23.24
N ASP A 235 31.28 -10.76 -22.37
CA ASP A 235 32.42 -11.67 -22.35
C ASP A 235 32.54 -12.47 -23.67
N LYS A 236 31.40 -12.87 -24.26
CA LYS A 236 31.38 -13.53 -25.57
C LYS A 236 31.89 -12.64 -26.71
N ILE A 237 31.56 -11.35 -26.68
CA ILE A 237 32.05 -10.38 -27.67
C ILE A 237 33.57 -10.22 -27.52
N ASN A 238 34.05 -10.07 -26.29
CA ASN A 238 35.47 -9.88 -26.01
C ASN A 238 36.35 -11.11 -26.33
N ALA A 239 35.81 -12.32 -26.27
CA ALA A 239 36.57 -13.55 -26.52
C ALA A 239 36.83 -13.85 -28.02
N GLN A 240 36.30 -13.04 -28.93
CA GLN A 240 36.37 -13.26 -30.38
C GLN A 240 37.81 -13.05 -30.92
N GLN A 241 38.49 -14.12 -31.33
CA GLN A 241 39.91 -14.05 -31.71
C GLN A 241 40.14 -13.31 -33.05
N ILE A 242 41.12 -12.40 -33.04
CA ILE A 242 41.61 -11.67 -34.22
C ILE A 242 42.93 -12.28 -34.69
N VAL A 243 43.17 -12.29 -36.01
CA VAL A 243 44.43 -12.77 -36.61
C VAL A 243 45.21 -11.61 -37.18
N PHE A 244 46.50 -11.51 -36.89
CA PHE A 244 47.41 -10.57 -37.52
C PHE A 244 48.55 -11.31 -38.22
N PHE A 245 48.65 -11.15 -39.53
CA PHE A 245 49.73 -11.72 -40.31
C PHE A 245 50.94 -10.78 -40.31
N THR A 246 52.09 -11.31 -39.91
CA THR A 246 53.35 -10.58 -39.84
C THR A 246 54.41 -11.22 -40.73
N ARG A 247 55.38 -10.42 -41.20
CA ARG A 247 56.60 -10.91 -41.84
C ARG A 247 57.75 -11.13 -40.85
N GLY A 248 57.52 -10.81 -39.57
CA GLY A 248 58.53 -10.97 -38.50
C GLY A 248 59.70 -9.99 -38.59
N ASP A 249 59.64 -9.00 -39.47
CA ASP A 249 60.75 -8.11 -39.82
C ASP A 249 60.85 -6.86 -38.95
N ASN A 250 59.82 -6.53 -38.15
CA ASN A 250 59.80 -5.32 -37.33
C ASN A 250 58.83 -5.38 -36.12
N ILE A 251 59.36 -5.22 -34.90
CA ILE A 251 58.62 -5.05 -33.64
C ILE A 251 57.59 -3.92 -33.68
N ALA A 252 57.86 -2.83 -34.41
CA ALA A 252 56.97 -1.67 -34.49
C ALA A 252 55.61 -2.03 -35.10
N ASN A 253 55.59 -2.92 -36.09
CA ASN A 253 54.35 -3.38 -36.72
C ASN A 253 53.51 -4.24 -35.76
N LEU A 254 54.18 -5.09 -34.95
CA LEU A 254 53.51 -5.90 -33.93
C LEU A 254 52.93 -5.02 -32.81
N ASN A 255 53.69 -4.00 -32.38
CA ASN A 255 53.22 -3.02 -31.41
C ASN A 255 52.03 -2.21 -31.94
N ASN A 256 52.06 -1.77 -33.20
CA ASN A 256 50.92 -1.08 -33.83
C ASN A 256 49.70 -1.99 -33.93
N ALA A 257 49.87 -3.27 -34.25
CA ALA A 257 48.77 -4.23 -34.27
C ALA A 257 48.14 -4.39 -32.88
N LEU A 258 48.94 -4.50 -31.82
CA LEU A 258 48.45 -4.56 -30.44
C LEU A 258 47.72 -3.28 -30.02
N LEU A 259 48.28 -2.10 -30.34
CA LEU A 259 47.64 -0.82 -30.08
C LEU A 259 46.32 -0.68 -30.83
N TYR A 260 46.27 -1.13 -32.09
CA TYR A 260 45.06 -1.12 -32.89
C TYR A 260 43.98 -2.00 -32.26
N VAL A 261 44.31 -3.25 -31.91
CA VAL A 261 43.38 -4.17 -31.23
C VAL A 261 42.87 -3.56 -29.94
N ARG A 262 43.77 -3.01 -29.11
CA ARG A 262 43.42 -2.36 -27.85
C ARG A 262 42.46 -1.17 -28.00
N GLN A 263 42.65 -0.36 -29.04
CA GLN A 263 41.94 0.91 -29.20
C GLN A 263 40.65 0.79 -30.03
N ASN A 264 40.61 -0.14 -30.98
CA ASN A 264 39.59 -0.15 -32.04
C ASN A 264 38.81 -1.46 -32.12
N GLU A 265 39.27 -2.55 -31.50
CA GLU A 265 38.60 -3.84 -31.58
C GLU A 265 38.06 -4.24 -30.20
N HIS A 266 36.84 -4.80 -30.19
CA HIS A 266 36.18 -5.24 -28.96
C HIS A 266 36.62 -6.66 -28.56
N THR A 267 37.90 -6.99 -28.74
CA THR A 267 38.47 -8.30 -28.38
C THR A 267 39.72 -8.13 -27.54
N ASN A 268 40.00 -9.15 -26.73
CA ASN A 268 41.26 -9.28 -26.01
C ASN A 268 42.10 -10.47 -26.47
N ARG A 269 41.84 -11.07 -27.63
CA ARG A 269 42.60 -12.24 -28.13
C ARG A 269 43.19 -11.99 -29.52
N LEU A 270 44.51 -12.06 -29.62
CA LEU A 270 45.26 -11.79 -30.84
C LEU A 270 46.11 -13.01 -31.22
N LYS A 271 45.87 -13.59 -32.41
CA LYS A 271 46.71 -14.61 -33.04
C LYS A 271 47.69 -13.95 -34.00
N ILE A 272 48.98 -13.98 -33.69
CA ILE A 272 50.03 -13.50 -34.58
C ILE A 272 50.53 -14.67 -35.41
N VAL A 273 50.42 -14.53 -36.74
CA VAL A 273 50.74 -15.60 -37.68
C VAL A 273 51.91 -15.18 -38.56
N LEU A 274 52.98 -15.98 -38.56
CA LEU A 274 54.12 -15.84 -39.45
C LEU A 274 54.11 -16.97 -40.48
N ILE A 275 54.12 -16.62 -41.76
CA ILE A 275 54.21 -17.59 -42.85
C ILE A 275 55.65 -17.66 -43.33
N THR A 276 56.28 -18.82 -43.18
CA THR A 276 57.66 -19.08 -43.56
C THR A 276 57.75 -19.75 -44.93
N ASN A 277 58.80 -19.40 -45.68
CA ASN A 277 59.13 -20.02 -46.96
C ASN A 277 60.67 -20.03 -47.15
N HIS A 278 61.13 -20.27 -48.38
CA HIS A 278 62.57 -20.26 -48.68
C HIS A 278 63.25 -18.89 -48.44
N GLU A 279 62.49 -17.79 -48.44
CA GLU A 279 62.98 -16.41 -48.25
C GLU A 279 62.74 -15.88 -46.82
N ILE A 280 61.62 -16.24 -46.21
CA ILE A 280 61.18 -15.76 -44.89
C ILE A 280 61.36 -16.89 -43.87
N LYS A 281 62.28 -16.70 -42.93
CA LYS A 281 62.50 -17.60 -41.79
C LYS A 281 62.05 -16.93 -40.50
N VAL A 282 61.77 -17.74 -39.48
CA VAL A 282 61.47 -17.23 -38.13
C VAL A 282 62.69 -16.45 -37.60
N PRO A 283 62.56 -15.15 -37.29
CA PRO A 283 63.64 -14.38 -36.70
C PRO A 283 63.98 -14.91 -35.31
N GLU A 284 65.28 -15.03 -35.00
CA GLU A 284 65.74 -15.59 -33.71
C GLU A 284 65.23 -14.81 -32.48
N LYS A 285 65.03 -13.49 -32.61
CA LYS A 285 64.58 -12.61 -31.51
C LYS A 285 63.06 -12.46 -31.40
N LEU A 286 62.30 -12.96 -32.37
CA LEU A 286 60.86 -12.71 -32.43
C LEU A 286 60.12 -13.25 -31.20
N SER A 287 60.57 -14.38 -30.65
CA SER A 287 59.97 -14.95 -29.43
C SER A 287 60.19 -14.05 -28.21
N GLU A 288 61.40 -13.52 -28.01
CA GLU A 288 61.70 -12.61 -26.89
C GLU A 288 60.92 -11.29 -27.04
N GLU A 289 60.80 -10.80 -28.26
CA GLU A 289 60.05 -9.60 -28.61
C GLU A 289 58.54 -9.74 -28.35
N LEU A 290 57.96 -10.89 -28.68
CA LEU A 290 56.56 -11.20 -28.37
C LEU A 290 56.30 -11.34 -26.87
N ASP A 291 57.21 -12.00 -26.13
CA ASP A 291 57.13 -12.11 -24.67
C ASP A 291 57.19 -10.73 -23.99
N LEU A 292 57.98 -9.80 -24.53
CA LEU A 292 58.02 -8.41 -24.04
C LEU A 292 56.71 -7.67 -24.29
N LEU A 293 56.11 -7.85 -25.47
CA LEU A 293 54.84 -7.23 -25.83
C LEU A 293 53.67 -7.79 -25.02
N ASP A 294 53.62 -9.11 -24.80
CA ASP A 294 52.60 -9.76 -23.97
C ASP A 294 52.62 -9.21 -22.53
N ARG A 295 53.82 -8.98 -21.97
CA ARG A 295 53.97 -8.32 -20.65
C ARG A 295 53.61 -6.83 -20.67
N ALA A 296 53.86 -6.14 -21.76
CA ALA A 296 53.55 -4.71 -21.90
C ALA A 296 52.04 -4.46 -22.05
N TYR A 297 51.31 -5.43 -22.58
CA TYR A 297 49.87 -5.37 -22.84
C TYR A 297 49.13 -6.58 -22.21
N PRO A 298 49.14 -6.73 -20.87
CA PRO A 298 48.58 -7.91 -20.18
C PRO A 298 47.07 -8.07 -20.36
N GLU A 299 46.38 -7.04 -20.85
CA GLU A 299 44.96 -7.08 -21.21
C GLU A 299 44.67 -7.83 -22.51
N ILE A 300 45.68 -8.15 -23.35
CA ILE A 300 45.52 -8.88 -24.62
C ILE A 300 46.24 -10.23 -24.53
N ASP A 301 45.51 -11.32 -24.76
CA ASP A 301 46.02 -12.69 -24.89
C ASP A 301 46.66 -12.87 -26.28
N VAL A 302 47.99 -12.96 -26.33
CA VAL A 302 48.76 -13.10 -27.57
C VAL A 302 49.13 -14.57 -27.82
N GLU A 303 48.68 -15.11 -28.96
CA GLU A 303 49.04 -16.46 -29.42
C GLU A 303 49.92 -16.35 -30.68
N PHE A 304 51.11 -16.97 -30.69
CA PHE A 304 51.99 -16.97 -31.86
C PHE A 304 51.98 -18.31 -32.60
N VAL A 305 51.80 -18.27 -33.92
CA VAL A 305 51.75 -19.46 -34.79
C VAL A 305 52.62 -19.27 -36.02
N THR A 306 53.43 -20.28 -36.35
CA THR A 306 54.25 -20.32 -37.58
C THR A 306 53.71 -21.35 -38.55
N LEU A 307 53.55 -20.98 -39.82
CA LEU A 307 53.05 -21.86 -40.89
C LEU A 307 54.01 -21.86 -42.08
N GLU A 308 54.27 -23.02 -42.68
CA GLU A 308 55.07 -23.12 -43.90
C GLU A 308 54.18 -22.94 -45.15
N GLY A 309 54.55 -22.04 -46.06
CA GLY A 309 53.80 -21.79 -47.29
C GLY A 309 54.03 -20.40 -47.88
N ASN A 310 53.18 -20.00 -48.82
CA ASN A 310 53.18 -18.63 -49.37
C ASN A 310 51.89 -17.92 -48.96
N PHE A 311 52.00 -16.63 -48.59
CA PHE A 311 50.83 -15.81 -48.29
C PHE A 311 50.00 -15.61 -49.57
N SER A 312 48.80 -16.20 -49.61
CA SER A 312 47.89 -16.12 -50.76
C SER A 312 46.42 -16.07 -50.33
N PRO A 313 45.50 -15.60 -51.19
CA PRO A 313 44.06 -15.60 -50.90
C PRO A 313 43.50 -16.99 -50.54
N GLU A 314 44.01 -18.05 -51.16
CA GLU A 314 43.62 -19.44 -50.89
C GLU A 314 44.03 -19.88 -49.50
N LEU A 315 45.24 -19.51 -49.05
CA LEU A 315 45.69 -19.78 -47.69
C LEU A 315 44.83 -19.05 -46.66
N ILE A 316 44.47 -17.79 -46.90
CA ILE A 316 43.61 -17.02 -46.02
C ILE A 316 42.20 -17.64 -45.93
N GLN A 317 41.64 -18.08 -47.05
CA GLN A 317 40.36 -18.81 -47.06
C GLN A 317 40.45 -20.09 -46.23
N LYS A 318 41.50 -20.89 -46.47
CA LYS A 318 41.73 -22.14 -45.72
C LYS A 318 41.83 -21.90 -44.22
N LEU A 319 42.62 -20.90 -43.80
CA LEU A 319 42.79 -20.56 -42.38
C LEU A 319 41.52 -19.99 -41.76
N SER A 320 40.71 -19.26 -42.53
CA SER A 320 39.42 -18.75 -42.07
C SER A 320 38.44 -19.89 -41.74
N GLU A 321 38.42 -20.94 -42.55
CA GLU A 321 37.63 -22.15 -42.31
C GLU A 321 38.20 -23.00 -41.18
N GLU A 322 39.52 -23.23 -41.18
CA GLU A 322 40.21 -24.08 -40.20
C GLU A 322 40.13 -23.51 -38.78
N TRP A 323 40.30 -22.20 -38.63
CA TRP A 323 40.22 -21.54 -37.32
C TRP A 323 38.81 -21.04 -36.99
N ASN A 324 37.86 -21.16 -37.92
CA ASN A 324 36.52 -20.59 -37.80
C ASN A 324 36.55 -19.08 -37.44
N ILE A 325 37.51 -18.35 -38.01
CA ILE A 325 37.68 -16.90 -37.84
C ILE A 325 37.32 -16.26 -39.17
N PRO A 326 36.31 -15.39 -39.26
CA PRO A 326 35.95 -14.75 -40.52
C PRO A 326 37.07 -13.80 -40.98
N LYS A 327 37.27 -13.70 -42.30
CA LYS A 327 38.36 -12.91 -42.92
C LYS A 327 38.41 -11.45 -42.50
N ASN A 328 37.29 -10.85 -42.13
CA ASN A 328 37.21 -9.47 -41.63
C ASN A 328 37.85 -9.25 -40.25
N LEU A 329 38.20 -10.32 -39.54
CA LEU A 329 38.99 -10.29 -38.30
C LEU A 329 40.44 -10.69 -38.54
N MET A 330 40.84 -10.81 -39.81
CA MET A 330 42.20 -11.04 -40.20
C MET A 330 42.80 -9.73 -40.70
N PHE A 331 44.01 -9.45 -40.25
CA PHE A 331 44.68 -8.19 -40.48
C PHE A 331 46.08 -8.41 -41.05
N ILE A 332 46.49 -7.48 -41.89
CA ILE A 332 47.85 -7.39 -42.44
C ILE A 332 48.41 -6.00 -42.17
N GLY A 333 49.72 -5.92 -41.93
CA GLY A 333 50.40 -4.62 -41.85
C GLY A 333 50.41 -3.92 -43.21
N SER A 334 50.31 -2.58 -43.18
CA SER A 334 50.39 -1.74 -44.39
C SER A 334 51.76 -1.94 -45.08
N PRO A 335 51.80 -2.46 -46.32
CA PRO A 335 53.06 -2.76 -46.97
C PRO A 335 53.71 -1.49 -47.52
N GLY A 336 55.01 -1.31 -47.28
CA GLY A 336 55.81 -0.20 -47.83
C GLY A 336 56.13 -0.30 -49.33
N GLY A 337 55.42 -1.14 -50.11
CA GLY A 337 55.70 -1.43 -51.53
C GLY A 337 54.50 -2.08 -52.25
N ARG A 338 54.68 -2.57 -53.50
CA ARG A 338 53.61 -3.26 -54.25
C ARG A 338 53.29 -4.60 -53.60
N LEU A 339 52.03 -4.78 -53.20
CA LEU A 339 51.49 -6.10 -52.87
C LEU A 339 51.44 -6.96 -54.14
N PRO A 340 51.76 -8.26 -54.05
CA PRO A 340 51.61 -9.18 -55.18
C PRO A 340 50.14 -9.48 -55.53
N TYR A 341 49.18 -9.12 -54.67
CA TYR A 341 47.74 -9.32 -54.84
C TYR A 341 46.97 -8.01 -54.62
N ASP A 342 45.83 -7.84 -55.30
CA ASP A 342 44.93 -6.71 -55.02
C ASP A 342 44.20 -6.95 -53.69
N LEU A 343 43.96 -5.89 -52.91
CA LEU A 343 43.27 -5.98 -51.62
C LEU A 343 41.87 -6.57 -51.75
N ALA A 344 41.22 -6.37 -52.90
CA ALA A 344 39.95 -6.99 -53.23
C ALA A 344 40.03 -8.52 -53.31
N GLU A 345 41.16 -9.07 -53.77
CA GLU A 345 41.38 -10.52 -53.93
C GLU A 345 41.56 -11.22 -52.58
N LEU A 346 42.00 -10.51 -51.53
CA LEU A 346 42.14 -11.05 -50.17
C LEU A 346 40.78 -11.25 -49.47
N GLY A 347 39.68 -10.81 -50.06
CA GLY A 347 38.33 -11.19 -49.64
C GLY A 347 37.90 -10.71 -48.26
N GLY A 348 38.29 -9.47 -47.89
CA GLY A 348 37.81 -8.80 -46.67
C GLY A 348 38.82 -8.70 -45.52
N VAL A 349 40.07 -9.11 -45.73
CA VAL A 349 41.20 -8.86 -44.80
C VAL A 349 41.41 -7.35 -44.63
N ARG A 350 41.66 -6.91 -43.40
CA ARG A 350 41.83 -5.49 -43.05
C ARG A 350 43.30 -5.08 -42.98
N LEU A 351 43.59 -3.82 -43.27
CA LEU A 351 44.94 -3.24 -43.17
C LEU A 351 45.09 -2.46 -41.87
N ILE A 352 46.22 -2.63 -41.19
CA ILE A 352 46.62 -1.81 -40.03
C ILE A 352 47.89 -1.03 -40.42
N ILE A 353 47.91 0.27 -40.12
CA ILE A 353 49.04 1.19 -40.42
C ILE A 353 50.11 1.10 -39.33
#